data_AF-A0A7C1JWY2-F1
#
_entry.id   AF-A0A7C1JWY2-F1
#
_cell.length_a   1.000
_cell.length_b   1.000
_cell.length_c   1.000
_cell.angle_alpha   90.00
_cell.angle_beta   90.00
_cell.angle_gamma   90.00
#
_symmetry.space_group_name_H-M   'P 1'
#
loop_
_entity.id
_entity.type
_entity.pdbx_description
1 polymer ?
#
loop_
_entity_poly.entity_id
_entity_poly.type
_entity_poly.pdbx_seq_one_letter_code
_entity_poly.pdbx_strand_id
1 'polypeptide(L)'
;MNDAPAPQHIPLPGFIRRSSHQYRWSMAITLALLLIQAAVFWGVAISLFSSVDWELVETLDEPPEIVLRQIIRAIVLVPFGAALLLCALFCALWPRAGWHLAMIAESLILLVGLQVYLSDREQLLTDRHWLYLHMFVAILAVVFMNSPEGKLLLGQNTGHSRADREL
;
A
#
# COMPACT_ATOMS: atom_id res chain seq x y z
N MET A 1 6.71 32.60 37.40
CA MET A 1 6.56 31.28 36.75
C MET A 1 5.54 31.46 35.65
N ASN A 2 5.96 31.29 34.39
CA ASN A 2 5.09 31.43 33.22
C ASN A 2 4.36 30.10 33.01
N ASP A 3 3.09 30.04 33.40
CA ASP A 3 2.23 28.93 33.00
C ASP A 3 1.93 29.08 31.51
N ALA A 4 2.40 28.13 30.71
CA ALA A 4 2.09 28.07 29.29
C ALA A 4 0.56 27.88 29.13
N PRO A 5 -0.12 28.67 28.27
CA PRO A 5 -1.54 28.50 28.07
C PRO A 5 -1.83 27.13 27.47
N ALA A 6 -2.83 26.43 28.04
CA ALA A 6 -3.29 25.13 27.57
C ALA A 6 -3.63 25.17 26.08
N PRO A 7 -3.39 24.08 25.32
CA PRO A 7 -3.64 24.05 23.88
C PRO A 7 -5.11 24.37 23.60
N GLN A 8 -5.36 25.46 22.89
CA GLN A 8 -6.69 25.85 22.44
C GLN A 8 -7.22 24.79 21.49
N HIS A 9 -8.17 23.98 21.97
CA HIS A 9 -9.04 23.18 21.10
C HIS A 9 -9.91 24.16 20.30
N ILE A 10 -9.45 24.56 19.13
CA ILE A 10 -10.29 25.27 18.16
C ILE A 10 -11.32 24.24 17.67
N PRO A 11 -12.61 24.35 18.01
CA PRO A 11 -13.61 23.47 17.44
C PRO A 11 -13.66 23.74 15.94
N LEU A 12 -13.25 22.76 15.15
CA LEU A 12 -13.39 22.82 13.70
C LEU A 12 -14.87 23.10 13.40
N PRO A 13 -15.20 24.14 12.65
CA PRO A 13 -16.57 24.56 12.53
C PRO A 13 -17.42 23.48 11.84
N GLY A 14 -18.65 23.30 12.32
CA GLY A 14 -19.57 22.21 11.96
C GLY A 14 -20.01 22.13 10.50
N PHE A 15 -19.47 22.99 9.63
CA PHE A 15 -19.64 22.92 8.16
C PHE A 15 -18.85 21.74 7.54
N ILE A 16 -17.86 21.19 8.25
CA ILE A 16 -17.16 19.95 7.85
C ILE A 16 -17.95 18.73 8.34
N ARG A 17 -19.28 18.78 8.35
CA ARG A 17 -20.10 17.56 8.39
C ARG A 17 -20.13 16.98 6.98
N ARG A 18 -18.97 16.44 6.55
CA ARG A 18 -18.82 15.78 5.24
C ARG A 18 -19.84 14.66 5.15
N SER A 19 -20.61 14.64 4.06
CA SER A 19 -21.69 13.67 3.87
C SER A 19 -21.16 12.24 3.92
N SER A 20 -21.97 11.29 4.40
CA SER A 20 -21.67 9.85 4.37
C SER A 20 -21.25 9.34 2.98
N HIS A 21 -21.64 10.06 1.92
CA HIS A 21 -21.23 9.84 0.55
C HIS A 21 -19.73 10.06 0.33
N GLN A 22 -19.14 11.14 0.88
CA GLN A 22 -17.69 11.39 0.75
C GLN A 22 -16.86 10.30 1.45
N TYR A 23 -17.32 9.81 2.61
CA TYR A 23 -16.69 8.67 3.30
C TYR A 23 -16.65 7.40 2.42
N ARG A 24 -17.80 7.05 1.82
CA ARG A 24 -17.92 5.87 0.95
C ARG A 24 -17.02 5.97 -0.29
N TRP A 25 -16.94 7.16 -0.90
CA TRP A 25 -16.10 7.39 -2.06
C TRP A 25 -14.61 7.31 -1.74
N SER A 26 -14.14 7.94 -0.65
CA SER A 26 -12.73 7.84 -0.27
C SER A 26 -12.31 6.43 0.11
N MET A 27 -13.19 5.67 0.79
CA MET A 27 -12.97 4.26 1.07
C MET A 27 -12.93 3.42 -0.21
N ALA A 28 -13.85 3.66 -1.15
CA ALA A 28 -13.87 2.99 -2.45
C ALA A 28 -12.60 3.28 -3.26
N ILE A 29 -12.11 4.53 -3.25
CA ILE A 29 -10.85 4.91 -3.93
C ILE A 29 -9.66 4.19 -3.29
N THR A 30 -9.58 4.15 -1.95
CA THR A 30 -8.50 3.46 -1.23
C THR A 30 -8.48 1.98 -1.57
N LEU A 31 -9.65 1.33 -1.50
CA LEU A 31 -9.79 -0.09 -1.85
C LEU A 31 -9.46 -0.34 -3.32
N ALA A 32 -9.94 0.51 -4.22
CA ALA A 32 -9.65 0.39 -5.65
C ALA A 32 -8.14 0.51 -5.92
N LEU A 33 -7.45 1.46 -5.29
CA LEU A 33 -6.00 1.62 -5.42
C LEU A 33 -5.26 0.37 -4.93
N LEU A 34 -5.57 -0.11 -3.72
CA LEU A 34 -4.94 -1.31 -3.15
C LEU A 34 -5.20 -2.55 -4.00
N LEU A 35 -6.43 -2.72 -4.51
CA LEU A 35 -6.80 -3.87 -5.34
C LEU A 35 -6.16 -3.82 -6.73
N ILE A 36 -6.12 -2.64 -7.37
CA ILE A 36 -5.44 -2.46 -8.66
C ILE A 36 -3.95 -2.75 -8.49
N GLN A 37 -3.32 -2.22 -7.43
CA GLN A 37 -1.91 -2.47 -7.15
C GLN A 37 -1.67 -3.96 -6.91
N ALA A 38 -2.48 -4.62 -6.08
CA ALA A 38 -2.40 -6.07 -5.88
C ALA A 38 -2.55 -6.83 -7.21
N ALA A 39 -3.52 -6.46 -8.06
CA ALA A 39 -3.74 -7.11 -9.36
C ALA A 39 -2.53 -6.95 -10.29
N VAL A 40 -1.84 -5.80 -10.28
CA VAL A 40 -0.61 -5.62 -11.05
C VAL A 40 0.50 -6.52 -10.49
N PHE A 41 0.73 -6.55 -9.17
CA PHE A 41 1.74 -7.41 -8.56
C PHE A 41 1.50 -8.89 -8.88
N TRP A 42 0.26 -9.36 -8.73
CA TRP A 42 -0.13 -10.73 -9.08
C TRP A 42 -0.05 -11.01 -10.57
N GLY A 43 -0.51 -10.08 -11.41
CA GLY A 43 -0.45 -10.21 -12.87
C GLY A 43 0.98 -10.34 -13.37
N VAL A 44 1.90 -9.52 -12.85
CA VAL A 44 3.33 -9.59 -13.16
C VAL A 44 3.93 -10.91 -12.65
N ALA A 45 3.62 -11.31 -11.40
CA ALA A 45 4.12 -12.56 -10.84
C ALA A 45 3.66 -13.79 -11.64
N ILE A 46 2.38 -13.86 -12.01
CA ILE A 46 1.80 -14.94 -12.84
C ILE A 46 2.42 -14.92 -14.23
N SER A 47 2.56 -13.74 -14.86
CA SER A 47 3.19 -13.61 -16.18
C SER A 47 4.62 -14.12 -16.17
N LEU A 48 5.41 -13.73 -15.16
CA LEU A 48 6.78 -14.21 -15.00
C LEU A 48 6.83 -15.72 -14.79
N PHE A 49 5.98 -16.25 -13.91
CA PHE A 49 5.89 -17.69 -13.64
C PHE A 49 5.45 -18.50 -14.86
N SER A 50 4.53 -17.97 -15.67
CA SER A 50 4.09 -18.62 -16.92
C SER A 50 5.12 -18.56 -18.05
N SER A 51 6.05 -17.61 -17.98
CA SER A 51 7.13 -17.47 -18.96
C SER A 51 8.36 -18.31 -18.62
N VAL A 52 8.40 -18.91 -17.43
CA VAL A 52 9.44 -19.85 -17.04
C VAL A 52 9.30 -21.12 -17.85
N ASP A 53 10.41 -21.53 -18.48
CA ASP A 53 10.52 -22.82 -19.15
C ASP A 53 10.70 -23.93 -18.11
N TRP A 54 9.58 -24.47 -17.63
CA TRP A 54 9.55 -25.50 -16.59
C TRP A 54 10.16 -26.82 -17.05
N GLU A 55 10.12 -27.11 -18.35
CA GLU A 55 10.74 -28.31 -18.93
C GLU A 55 12.26 -28.23 -18.83
N LEU A 56 12.82 -27.04 -19.09
CA LEU A 56 14.25 -26.78 -18.96
C LEU A 56 14.73 -26.79 -17.50
N VAL A 57 13.88 -26.38 -16.55
CA VAL A 57 14.16 -26.44 -15.10
C VAL A 57 14.16 -27.88 -14.59
N GLU A 58 13.29 -28.74 -15.12
CA GLU A 58 13.18 -30.14 -14.70
C GLU A 58 14.28 -31.02 -15.31
N THR A 59 14.77 -30.66 -16.49
CA THR A 59 15.80 -31.44 -17.22
C THR A 59 17.24 -31.07 -16.86
N LEU A 60 17.50 -29.88 -16.33
CA LEU A 60 18.83 -29.44 -15.93
C LEU A 60 18.94 -29.37 -14.40
N ASP A 61 19.96 -30.02 -13.83
CA ASP A 61 20.28 -29.92 -12.39
C ASP A 61 20.55 -28.46 -11.96
N GLU A 62 21.01 -27.61 -12.89
CA GLU A 62 21.22 -26.18 -12.66
C GLU A 62 20.49 -25.36 -13.74
N PRO A 63 19.37 -24.69 -13.40
CA PRO A 63 18.60 -23.92 -14.37
C PRO A 63 19.42 -22.70 -14.83
N PRO A 64 19.29 -22.27 -16.10
CA PRO A 64 19.98 -21.08 -16.60
C PRO A 64 19.71 -19.86 -15.72
N GLU A 65 20.71 -19.01 -15.51
CA GLU A 65 20.59 -17.85 -14.60
C GLU A 65 19.39 -16.95 -14.92
N ILE A 66 19.00 -16.87 -16.20
CA ILE A 66 17.84 -16.09 -16.66
C ILE A 66 16.54 -16.64 -16.06
N VAL A 67 16.38 -17.98 -16.03
CA VAL A 67 15.22 -18.66 -15.48
C VAL A 67 15.20 -18.52 -13.96
N LEU A 68 16.35 -18.72 -13.30
CA LEU A 68 16.49 -18.52 -11.87
C LEU A 68 16.13 -17.09 -11.44
N ARG A 69 16.57 -16.08 -12.21
CA ARG A 69 16.20 -14.67 -11.98
C ARG A 69 14.69 -14.44 -12.12
N GLN A 70 14.03 -15.02 -13.12
CA GLN A 70 12.57 -14.89 -13.29
C GLN A 70 11.80 -15.49 -12.10
N ILE A 71 12.22 -16.67 -11.63
CA ILE A 71 11.62 -17.35 -10.48
C ILE A 71 11.80 -16.51 -9.21
N ILE A 72 13.02 -16.03 -8.94
CA ILE A 72 13.30 -15.16 -7.77
C ILE A 72 12.43 -13.90 -7.82
N ARG A 73 12.34 -13.24 -8.98
CA ARG A 73 11.48 -12.05 -9.15
C ARG A 73 10.01 -12.35 -8.84
N ALA A 74 9.48 -13.45 -9.37
CA ALA A 74 8.10 -13.85 -9.11
C ALA A 74 7.85 -14.11 -7.62
N ILE A 75 8.73 -14.87 -6.96
CA ILE A 75 8.63 -15.21 -5.54
C ILE A 75 8.68 -13.95 -4.66
N VAL A 76 9.52 -12.97 -5.00
CA VAL A 76 9.63 -11.71 -4.24
C VAL A 76 8.36 -10.85 -4.39
N LEU A 77 7.65 -10.90 -5.52
CA LEU A 77 6.43 -10.12 -5.76
C LEU A 77 5.21 -10.67 -5.00
N VAL A 78 5.12 -11.99 -4.83
CA VAL A 78 4.01 -12.68 -4.13
C VAL A 78 3.70 -12.12 -2.74
N PRO A 79 4.66 -11.94 -1.81
CA PRO A 79 4.37 -11.42 -0.47
C PRO A 79 3.84 -9.98 -0.51
N PHE A 80 4.26 -9.14 -1.46
CA PHE A 80 3.72 -7.79 -1.61
C PHE A 80 2.28 -7.81 -2.11
N GLY A 81 1.98 -8.64 -3.11
CA GLY A 81 0.62 -8.86 -3.58
C GLY A 81 -0.31 -9.37 -2.48
N ALA A 82 0.15 -10.33 -1.68
CA ALA A 82 -0.59 -10.85 -0.53
C ALA A 82 -0.79 -9.78 0.57
N ALA A 83 0.25 -8.99 0.88
CA ALA A 83 0.17 -7.91 1.85
C ALA A 83 -0.84 -6.83 1.44
N LEU A 84 -0.90 -6.46 0.16
CA LEU A 84 -1.86 -5.48 -0.36
C LEU A 84 -3.31 -6.00 -0.29
N LEU A 85 -3.54 -7.29 -0.58
CA LEU A 85 -4.86 -7.91 -0.41
C LEU A 85 -5.28 -7.94 1.07
N LEU A 86 -4.35 -8.27 1.97
CA LEU A 86 -4.60 -8.18 3.42
C LEU A 86 -4.93 -6.75 3.83
N CYS A 87 -4.18 -5.76 3.36
CA CYS A 87 -4.47 -4.35 3.62
C CYS A 87 -5.86 -3.95 3.12
N ALA A 88 -6.25 -4.36 1.92
CA ALA A 88 -7.59 -4.11 1.38
C ALA A 88 -8.69 -4.75 2.24
N LEU A 89 -8.51 -6.01 2.66
CA LEU A 89 -9.43 -6.71 3.55
C LEU A 89 -9.56 -6.02 4.91
N PHE A 90 -8.44 -5.66 5.53
CA PHE A 90 -8.42 -4.95 6.81
C PHE A 90 -9.01 -3.54 6.68
N CYS A 91 -8.79 -2.83 5.59
CA CYS A 91 -9.46 -1.56 5.31
C CYS A 91 -10.97 -1.71 5.20
N ALA A 92 -11.46 -2.81 4.61
CA ALA A 92 -12.88 -3.10 4.49
C ALA A 92 -13.54 -3.46 5.83
N LEU A 93 -12.87 -4.26 6.67
CA LEU A 93 -13.40 -4.77 7.95
C LEU A 93 -13.16 -3.81 9.13
N TRP A 94 -11.94 -3.27 9.23
CA TRP A 94 -11.49 -2.40 10.31
C TRP A 94 -10.71 -1.20 9.76
N PRO A 95 -11.41 -0.14 9.31
CA PRO A 95 -10.81 1.01 8.62
C PRO A 95 -9.58 1.61 9.31
N ARG A 96 -9.55 1.62 10.65
CA ARG A 96 -8.41 2.12 11.44
C ARG A 96 -7.17 1.24 11.36
N ALA A 97 -7.34 -0.05 11.62
CA ALA A 97 -6.23 -1.00 11.56
C ALA A 97 -5.74 -1.14 10.11
N GLY A 98 -6.68 -1.18 9.15
CA GLY A 98 -6.37 -1.20 7.72
C GLY A 98 -5.57 0.01 7.27
N TRP A 99 -5.87 1.21 7.76
CA TRP A 99 -5.09 2.41 7.42
C TRP A 99 -3.65 2.35 7.88
N HIS A 100 -3.41 1.97 9.13
CA HIS A 100 -2.05 1.79 9.65
C HIS A 100 -1.31 0.71 8.86
N LEU A 101 -1.97 -0.42 8.60
CA LEU A 101 -1.37 -1.54 7.88
C LEU A 101 -1.02 -1.15 6.44
N ALA A 102 -1.91 -0.46 5.74
CA ALA A 102 -1.67 0.04 4.39
C ALA A 102 -0.56 1.09 4.35
N MET A 103 -0.51 2.02 5.32
CA MET A 103 0.60 2.98 5.44
C MET A 103 1.96 2.29 5.62
N ILE A 104 2.01 1.23 6.43
CA ILE A 104 3.22 0.41 6.61
C ILE A 104 3.57 -0.33 5.33
N ALA A 105 2.59 -0.97 4.68
CA ALA A 105 2.78 -1.73 3.46
C ALA A 105 3.27 -0.85 2.31
N GLU A 106 2.65 0.30 2.05
CA GLU A 106 3.08 1.22 1.00
C GLU A 106 4.48 1.79 1.28
N SER A 107 4.78 2.11 2.55
CA SER A 107 6.13 2.57 2.94
C SER A 107 7.19 1.49 2.72
N LEU A 108 6.85 0.23 3.02
CA LEU A 108 7.73 -0.91 2.78
C LEU A 108 7.94 -1.15 1.28
N ILE A 109 6.88 -1.07 0.47
CA ILE A 109 6.95 -1.17 -1.00
C ILE A 109 7.85 -0.07 -1.55
N LEU A 110 7.74 1.17 -1.05
CA LEU A 110 8.62 2.27 -1.45
C LEU A 110 10.07 2.05 -1.04
N LEU A 111 10.31 1.57 0.19
CA LEU A 111 11.65 1.29 0.68
C LEU A 111 12.33 0.19 -0.16
N VAL A 112 11.61 -0.90 -0.43
CA VAL A 112 12.10 -2.01 -1.26
C VAL A 112 12.29 -1.54 -2.70
N GLY A 113 11.35 -0.79 -3.26
CA GLY A 113 11.46 -0.22 -4.61
C GLY A 113 12.68 0.69 -4.75
N LEU A 114 12.94 1.53 -3.75
CA LEU A 114 14.13 2.38 -3.71
C LEU A 114 15.42 1.56 -3.56
N GLN A 115 15.41 0.53 -2.72
CA GLN A 115 16.57 -0.34 -2.54
C GLN A 115 16.90 -1.10 -3.84
N VAL A 116 15.89 -1.60 -4.54
CA VAL A 116 16.06 -2.22 -5.87
C VAL A 116 16.57 -1.19 -6.88
N TYR A 117 16.02 0.03 -6.89
CA TYR A 117 16.49 1.10 -7.77
C TYR A 117 17.98 1.44 -7.58
N LEU A 118 18.45 1.45 -6.33
CA LEU A 118 19.84 1.80 -6.00
C LEU A 118 20.82 0.62 -6.21
N SER A 119 20.38 -0.60 -5.91
CA SER A 119 21.20 -1.81 -6.02
C SER A 119 21.27 -2.37 -7.44
N ASP A 120 20.23 -2.18 -8.24
CA ASP A 120 20.11 -2.79 -9.57
C ASP A 120 20.69 -1.90 -10.68
N ARG A 121 22.01 -1.64 -10.61
CA ARG A 121 22.72 -0.85 -11.63
C ARG A 121 22.68 -1.50 -13.02
N GLU A 122 22.54 -2.81 -13.09
CA GLU A 122 22.55 -3.60 -14.33
C GLU A 122 21.16 -4.06 -14.80
N GLN A 123 20.06 -3.60 -14.18
CA GLN A 123 18.68 -3.98 -14.55
C GLN A 123 18.40 -5.50 -14.45
N LEU A 124 19.15 -6.20 -13.59
CA LEU A 124 19.12 -7.64 -13.37
C LEU A 124 17.89 -8.11 -12.59
N LEU A 125 17.19 -7.23 -11.86
CA LEU A 125 16.06 -7.59 -11.01
C LEU A 125 14.72 -7.00 -11.45
N THR A 126 14.68 -5.83 -12.09
CA THR A 126 13.40 -5.27 -12.56
C THR A 126 13.60 -4.33 -13.74
N ASP A 127 12.68 -4.40 -14.71
CA ASP A 127 12.63 -3.46 -15.81
C ASP A 127 12.27 -2.06 -15.27
N ARG A 128 13.11 -1.06 -15.53
CA ARG A 128 13.10 0.23 -14.82
C ARG A 128 11.75 0.95 -14.88
N HIS A 129 11.03 0.78 -16.00
CA HIS A 129 9.71 1.36 -16.23
C HIS A 129 8.66 0.84 -15.25
N TRP A 130 8.64 -0.47 -14.99
CA TRP A 130 7.69 -1.09 -14.06
C TRP A 130 7.98 -0.68 -12.62
N LEU A 131 9.27 -0.60 -12.27
CA LEU A 131 9.68 -0.14 -10.95
C LEU A 131 9.21 1.29 -10.65
N TYR A 132 9.37 2.21 -11.61
CA TYR A 132 8.87 3.59 -11.45
C TYR A 132 7.36 3.64 -11.34
N LEU A 133 6.62 2.84 -12.11
CA LEU A 133 5.17 2.76 -12.01
C LEU A 133 4.75 2.32 -10.60
N HIS A 134 5.36 1.28 -10.05
CA HIS A 134 5.09 0.80 -8.70
C HIS A 134 5.39 1.85 -7.64
N MET A 135 6.55 2.51 -7.72
CA MET A 135 6.92 3.58 -6.79
C MET A 135 5.96 4.77 -6.89
N PHE A 136 5.55 5.14 -8.11
CA PHE A 136 4.61 6.24 -8.33
C PHE A 136 3.24 5.96 -7.72
N VAL A 137 2.69 4.76 -7.94
CA VAL A 137 1.40 4.35 -7.35
C VAL A 137 1.49 4.34 -5.82
N ALA A 138 2.57 3.79 -5.25
CA ALA A 138 2.77 3.78 -3.81
C ALA A 138 2.92 5.20 -3.23
N ILE A 139 3.61 6.12 -3.91
CA ILE A 139 3.66 7.54 -3.53
C ILE A 139 2.26 8.15 -3.52
N LEU A 140 1.47 7.93 -4.57
CA LEU A 140 0.10 8.45 -4.64
C LEU A 140 -0.77 7.89 -3.51
N ALA A 141 -0.66 6.60 -3.21
CA ALA A 141 -1.36 5.96 -2.11
C ALA A 141 -0.97 6.59 -0.76
N VAL A 142 0.32 6.78 -0.49
CA VAL A 142 0.80 7.42 0.75
C VAL A 142 0.34 8.88 0.86
N VAL A 143 0.39 9.64 -0.23
CA VAL A 143 -0.08 11.04 -0.27
C VAL A 143 -1.58 11.11 0.00
N PHE A 144 -2.37 10.24 -0.65
CA PHE A 144 -3.80 10.17 -0.44
C PHE A 144 -4.15 9.76 1.00
N MET A 145 -3.46 8.76 1.55
CA MET A 145 -3.68 8.30 2.93
C MET A 145 -3.24 9.32 3.99
N ASN A 146 -2.26 10.16 3.68
CA ASN A 146 -1.85 11.28 4.54
C ASN A 146 -2.66 12.56 4.36
N SER A 147 -3.46 12.65 3.30
CA SER A 147 -4.38 13.75 3.08
C SER A 147 -5.37 13.87 4.26
N PRO A 148 -5.95 15.06 4.51
CA PRO A 148 -6.97 15.22 5.54
C PRO A 148 -8.13 14.23 5.38
N GLU A 149 -8.40 13.77 4.15
CA GLU A 149 -9.45 12.80 3.85
C GLU A 149 -9.06 11.39 4.32
N GLY A 150 -7.82 10.96 4.07
CA GLY A 150 -7.31 9.67 4.57
C GLY A 150 -7.21 9.62 6.10
N LYS A 151 -6.71 10.70 6.73
CA LYS A 151 -6.55 10.79 8.18
C LYS A 151 -7.88 10.85 8.94
N LEU A 152 -8.84 11.66 8.48
CA LEU A 152 -10.13 11.81 9.17
C LEU A 152 -11.04 10.58 9.01
N LEU A 153 -11.03 9.94 7.84
CA LEU A 153 -11.99 8.88 7.53
C LEU A 153 -11.50 7.51 7.99
N LEU A 154 -10.20 7.25 7.94
CA LEU A 154 -9.64 5.95 8.31
C LEU A 154 -8.85 6.02 9.63
N GLY A 155 -8.16 7.12 9.94
CA GLY A 155 -7.31 7.25 11.12
C GLY A 155 -7.98 7.75 12.42
N GLN A 156 -9.00 8.63 12.35
CA GLN A 156 -9.42 9.46 13.51
C GLN A 156 -10.87 9.31 14.00
N ASN A 157 -11.59 8.24 13.66
CA ASN A 157 -13.01 8.12 14.04
C ASN A 157 -13.29 7.95 15.56
N THR A 158 -12.39 8.38 16.47
CA THR A 158 -12.52 8.33 17.95
C THR A 158 -12.69 9.69 18.62
N GLY A 159 -12.61 10.83 17.92
CA GLY A 159 -12.67 12.13 18.59
C GLY A 159 -14.04 12.52 19.15
N HIS A 160 -15.15 12.00 18.59
CA HIS A 160 -16.48 12.50 18.91
C HIS A 160 -17.35 11.54 19.73
N SER A 161 -17.14 10.22 19.64
CA SER A 161 -18.07 9.28 20.28
C SER A 161 -17.78 9.00 21.77
N ARG A 162 -16.68 9.52 22.33
CA ARG A 162 -16.33 9.33 23.75
C ARG A 162 -16.72 10.52 24.64
N ALA A 163 -17.00 11.68 24.05
CA ALA A 163 -17.46 12.87 24.78
C ALA A 163 -18.97 12.85 25.05
N ASP A 164 -19.76 12.14 24.24
CA ASP A 164 -21.23 12.09 24.37
C ASP A 164 -21.75 10.95 25.28
N ARG A 165 -20.86 10.21 25.96
CA ARG A 165 -21.25 9.14 26.92
C ARG A 165 -21.08 9.52 28.39
N GLU A 166 -20.64 10.75 28.66
CA GLU A 166 -20.45 11.25 30.03
C GLU A 166 -21.28 12.51 30.35
N LEU A 167 -22.42 12.68 29.67
CA LEU A 167 -23.49 13.61 30.04
C LEU A 167 -24.83 12.87 30.05
#